data_AF-A0A7J3WDM8-F1
#
_entry.id   AF-A0A7J3WDM8-F1
#
_cell.length_a   1.000
_cell.length_b   1.000
_cell.length_c   1.000
_cell.angle_alpha   90.00
_cell.angle_beta   90.00
_cell.angle_gamma   90.00
#
_symmetry.space_group_name_H-M   'P 1'
#
loop_
_entity.id
_entity.type
_entity.pdbx_description
1 polymer ?
#
loop_
_entity_poly.entity_id
_entity_poly.type
_entity_poly.pdbx_seq_one_letter_code
_entity_poly.pdbx_strand_id
1 'polypeptide(L)' 'MLTSCRLCGSPKAARNLSVCVECLRENEEKALPFAVDAHRSSRRVFGLSPEPPKTLGGIPCKL' A
#
# COMPACT_ATOMS: atom_id res chain seq x y z
N MET A 1 12.41 6.94 -7.77
CA MET A 1 13.61 6.65 -6.96
C MET A 1 13.38 5.39 -6.15
N LEU A 2 14.31 4.45 -6.22
CA LEU A 2 14.29 3.24 -5.40
C LEU A 2 15.01 3.49 -4.07
N THR A 3 14.63 2.73 -3.05
CA THR A 3 15.20 2.76 -1.71
C THR A 3 15.37 1.34 -1.18
N SER A 4 16.02 1.20 -0.03
CA SER A 4 16.05 -0.06 0.71
C SER A 4 14.68 -0.39 1.31
N CYS A 5 14.29 -1.66 1.20
CA CYS A 5 13.10 -2.23 1.82
C CYS A 5 13.27 -2.23 3.34
N ARG A 6 12.26 -1.74 4.07
CA ARG A 6 12.29 -1.72 5.54
C ARG A 6 12.20 -3.09 6.20
N LEU A 7 11.76 -4.12 5.48
CA LEU A 7 11.59 -5.47 6.03
C LEU A 7 12.79 -6.38 5.76
N CYS A 8 13.37 -6.32 4.55
CA CYS A 8 14.45 -7.22 4.14
C CYS A 8 15.74 -6.52 3.67
N GLY A 9 15.76 -5.19 3.59
CA GLY A 9 16.93 -4.42 3.15
C GLY A 9 17.14 -4.32 1.63
N SER A 10 16.37 -5.07 0.81
CA SER A 10 16.50 -5.05 -0.67
C SER A 10 16.43 -3.62 -1.25
N PRO A 11 17.36 -3.21 -2.14
CA PRO A 11 17.39 -1.85 -2.71
C PRO A 11 16.30 -1.60 -3.78
N LYS A 12 15.32 -2.51 -3.90
CA LYS A 12 14.28 -2.50 -4.93
C LYS A 12 12.93 -1.96 -4.42
N ALA A 13 12.89 -1.31 -3.26
CA ALA A 13 11.64 -0.73 -2.75
C ALA A 13 11.34 0.60 -3.44
N ALA A 14 10.08 0.80 -3.84
CA ALA A 14 9.64 2.12 -4.27
C ALA A 14 9.57 3.06 -3.06
N ARG A 15 10.09 4.28 -3.19
CA ARG A 15 10.18 5.25 -2.08
C ARG A 15 8.85 5.49 -1.35
N ASN A 16 7.74 5.50 -2.09
CA ASN A 16 6.40 5.70 -1.54
C ASN A 16 5.88 4.46 -0.77
N LEU A 17 6.30 3.26 -1.15
CA LEU A 17 5.90 2.01 -0.49
C LEU A 17 6.82 1.63 0.68
N SER A 18 8.10 2.02 0.64
CA SER A 18 9.13 1.64 1.63
C SER A 18 9.42 0.14 1.78
N VAL A 19 8.71 -0.72 1.04
CA VAL A 19 8.88 -2.18 0.99
C VAL A 19 8.97 -2.68 -0.47
N CYS A 20 9.65 -3.80 -0.70
CA CYS A 20 9.78 -4.40 -2.03
C CYS A 20 8.62 -5.34 -2.37
N VAL A 21 8.51 -5.71 -3.65
CA VAL A 21 7.42 -6.57 -4.15
C VAL A 21 7.48 -7.99 -3.58
N GLU A 22 8.68 -8.51 -3.31
CA GLU A 22 8.87 -9.83 -2.73
C GLU A 22 8.27 -9.88 -1.32
N CYS A 23 8.55 -8.89 -0.46
CA CYS A 23 7.93 -8.82 0.87
C CYS A 23 6.41 -8.64 0.83
N LEU A 24 5.88 -7.92 -0.16
CA LEU A 24 4.42 -7.80 -0.33
C LEU A 24 3.74 -9.13 -0.65
N ARG A 25 4.43 -10.03 -1.37
CA ARG A 25 3.88 -11.33 -1.78
C ARG A 25 4.14 -12.44 -0.75
N GLU A 26 5.31 -12.42 -0.12
CA GLU A 26 5.77 -13.52 0.74
C GLU A 26 5.63 -13.22 2.24
N ASN A 27 5.42 -11.94 2.62
CA ASN A 27 5.33 -11.50 4.00
C ASN A 27 4.23 -10.44 4.16
N GLU A 28 3.06 -10.75 3.59
CA GLU A 28 1.91 -9.84 3.51
C GLU A 28 1.56 -9.22 4.85
N GLU A 29 1.49 -10.00 5.93
CA GLU A 29 1.14 -9.53 7.27
C GLU A 29 2.01 -8.34 7.71
N LYS A 30 3.32 -8.40 7.44
CA LYS A 30 4.27 -7.33 7.80
C LYS A 30 4.31 -6.21 6.76
N ALA A 31 4.06 -6.51 5.50
CA ALA A 31 4.17 -5.56 4.39
C ALA A 31 2.88 -4.73 4.16
N LEU A 32 1.72 -5.29 4.48
CA LEU A 32 0.40 -4.69 4.23
C LEU A 32 0.23 -3.33 4.90
N PRO A 33 0.66 -3.08 6.16
CA PRO A 33 0.54 -1.76 6.77
C PRO A 33 1.24 -0.66 5.95
N PHE A 34 2.42 -0.95 5.38
CA PHE A 34 3.14 0.00 4.53
C PHE A 34 2.38 0.32 3.24
N ALA A 35 1.79 -0.68 2.60
CA ALA A 35 0.97 -0.50 1.40
C ALA A 35 -0.30 0.31 1.67
N VAL A 36 -0.98 0.03 2.79
CA VAL A 36 -2.16 0.78 3.24
C VAL A 36 -1.81 2.24 3.49
N ASP A 37 -0.72 2.52 4.21
CA ASP A 37 -0.30 3.90 4.50
C ASP A 37 0.13 4.67 3.24
N ALA A 38 0.81 3.99 2.30
CA ALA A 38 1.13 4.56 0.99
C ALA A 38 -0.14 4.92 0.21
N HIS A 39 -1.15 4.04 0.22
CA HIS A 39 -2.45 4.31 -0.40
C HIS A 39 -3.17 5.48 0.25
N ARG A 40 -3.26 5.52 1.60
CA ARG A 40 -3.89 6.65 2.32
C ARG A 40 -3.22 7.98 1.95
N SER A 41 -1.89 8.01 1.95
CA SER A 41 -1.11 9.22 1.64
C SER A 41 -1.33 9.69 0.21
N SER A 42 -1.33 8.76 -0.76
CA SER A 42 -1.64 9.07 -2.15
C SER A 42 -3.06 9.63 -2.31
N ARG A 43 -4.06 8.97 -1.71
CA ARG A 43 -5.47 9.35 -1.82
C ARG A 43 -5.77 10.73 -1.22
N ARG A 44 -5.11 11.09 -0.11
CA ARG A 44 -5.25 12.41 0.54
C ARG A 44 -4.87 13.57 -0.39
N VAL A 45 -3.83 13.42 -1.21
CA VAL A 45 -3.39 14.48 -2.15
C VAL A 45 -4.48 14.84 -3.16
N PHE A 46 -5.34 13.88 -3.49
CA PHE A 46 -6.45 14.07 -4.42
C PHE A 46 -7.79 14.35 -3.73
N GLY A 47 -7.80 14.59 -2.40
CA GLY A 47 -9.03 14.80 -1.63
C GLY A 47 -9.93 13.56 -1.56
N LEU A 48 -9.40 12.36 -1.83
CA LEU A 48 -10.16 11.11 -1.77
C LEU A 48 -10.17 10.55 -0.34
N SER A 49 -11.24 9.82 0.01
CA SER A 49 -11.31 9.04 1.26
C SER A 49 -10.05 8.18 1.43
N PRO A 50 -9.41 8.11 2.61
CA PRO A 50 -8.17 7.36 2.80
C PRO A 50 -8.30 5.85 2.57
N GLU A 51 -9.51 5.31 2.72
CA GLU A 51 -9.85 3.91 2.45
C GLU A 51 -10.96 3.80 1.40
N PRO A 52 -11.11 2.64 0.74
CA PRO A 52 -12.28 2.36 -0.09
C PRO A 52 -13.57 2.62 0.70
N PRO A 53 -14.51 3.42 0.17
CA PRO A 53 -15.74 3.74 0.87
C PRO A 53 -16.61 2.50 1.02
N LYS A 54 -17.09 2.24 2.25
CA LYS A 54 -18.05 1.16 2.56
C LYS A 54 -19.47 1.73 2.66
N THR A 55 -19.91 2.40 1.60
CA THR A 55 -21.21 3.08 1.55
C THR A 55 -22.35 2.06 1.68
N LEU A 56 -23.35 2.36 2.51
CA LEU A 56 -24.59 1.57 2.57
C LEU A 56 -25.27 1.56 1.19
N GLY A 57 -25.60 0.37 0.68
CA GLY A 57 -26.13 0.21 -0.68
C GLY A 57 -25.06 0.21 -1.79
N GLY A 58 -23.77 0.16 -1.45
CA GLY A 58 -22.70 -0.04 -2.42
C GLY A 58 -22.80 -1.37 -3.17
N ILE A 59 -22.28 -1.41 -4.40
CA ILE A 59 -22.20 -2.64 -5.19
C ILE A 59 -20.88 -3.37 -4.92
N PRO A 60 -20.87 -4.71 -4.73
CA PRO A 60 -19.64 -5.46 -4.58
C PRO A 60 -18.74 -5.35 -5.81
N CYS A 61 -17.45 -5.10 -5.59
CA CYS A 61 -16.44 -5.23 -6.65
C CYS A 61 -16.30 -6.73 -7.00
N LYS A 62 -16.45 -7.10 -8.27
CA LYS A 62 -16.36 -8.49 -8.76
C LYS A 62 -15.00 -8.84 -9.38
N LEU A 63 -13.97 -8.05 -9.09
CA LEU A 63 -12.60 -8.25 -9.56
C LEU A 63 -11.86 -9.29 -8.72
#